data_AF-A0A537FE45-F1
#
_entry.id   AF-A0A537FE45-F1
#
_cell.length_a   1.000
_cell.length_b   1.000
_cell.length_c   1.000
_cell.angle_alpha   90.00
_cell.angle_beta   90.00
_cell.angle_gamma   90.00
#
_symmetry.space_group_name_H-M   'P 1'
#
loop_
_entity.id
_entity.type
_entity.pdbx_description
1 polymer ?
#
loop_
_entity_poly.entity_id
_entity_poly.type
_entity_poly.pdbx_seq_one_letter_code
_entity_poly.pdbx_strand_id
1 'polypeptide(L)'
;MSVKPRQLSIHYVMIPILSVLTTLATGFWGLRADGDAEYGFPLPWKTIEFLPVCNMCPLPTSYNLSFFILDAAFYDAIGYVIVLIYTRRVLKQKGSSREPK
;
A
#
# COMPACT_ATOMS: atom_id res chain seq x y z
N MET A 1 21.18 13.19 15.76
CA MET A 1 21.62 12.10 14.85
C MET A 1 21.55 12.54 13.39
N SER A 2 22.66 12.46 12.64
CA SER A 2 22.69 12.76 11.20
C SER A 2 22.08 11.58 10.42
N VAL A 3 21.03 11.81 9.64
CA VAL A 3 20.46 10.75 8.79
C VAL A 3 21.48 10.49 7.69
N LYS A 4 22.18 9.34 7.76
CA LYS A 4 23.19 9.00 6.77
C LYS A 4 22.52 8.82 5.39
N PRO A 5 23.13 9.29 4.28
CA PRO A 5 22.54 9.20 2.95
C PRO A 5 22.18 7.76 2.54
N ARG A 6 22.93 6.76 3.04
CA ARG A 6 22.61 5.33 2.87
C ARG A 6 21.25 4.92 3.46
N GLN A 7 20.85 5.51 4.58
CA GLN A 7 19.57 5.22 5.22
C GLN A 7 18.42 5.74 4.35
N LEU A 8 18.52 6.94 3.77
CA LEU A 8 17.51 7.45 2.83
C LEU A 8 17.37 6.52 1.62
N SER A 9 18.48 6.09 1.02
CA SER A 9 18.48 5.17 -0.12
C SER A 9 17.73 3.86 0.16
N ILE A 10 17.83 3.30 1.37
CA ILE A 10 17.13 2.06 1.73
C ILE A 10 15.61 2.30 1.81
N HIS A 11 15.17 3.45 2.32
CA HIS A 11 13.74 3.76 2.40
C HIS A 11 13.13 3.91 1.00
N TYR A 12 13.83 4.55 0.05
CA TYR A 12 13.36 4.68 -1.34
C TYR A 12 13.15 3.33 -2.04
N VAL A 13 13.93 2.30 -1.71
CA VAL A 13 13.75 0.95 -2.27
C VAL A 13 12.71 0.14 -1.49
N MET A 14 12.63 0.34 -0.17
CA MET A 14 11.72 -0.42 0.68
C MET A 14 10.26 0.01 0.56
N ILE A 15 9.99 1.30 0.33
CA ILE A 15 8.61 1.81 0.19
C ILE A 15 7.85 1.13 -0.96
N PRO A 16 8.36 1.03 -2.20
CA PRO A 16 7.60 0.37 -3.28
C PRO A 16 7.41 -1.13 -3.01
N ILE A 17 8.40 -1.80 -2.43
CA ILE A 17 8.28 -3.22 -2.05
C ILE A 17 7.18 -3.40 -1.00
N LEU A 18 7.19 -2.56 0.05
CA LEU A 18 6.19 -2.59 1.11
C LEU A 18 4.81 -2.22 0.59
N SER A 19 4.72 -1.29 -0.37
CA SER A 19 3.46 -0.90 -0.99
C SER A 19 2.82 -2.07 -1.74
N VAL A 20 3.59 -2.77 -2.58
CA VAL A 20 3.11 -3.95 -3.31
C VAL A 20 2.70 -5.05 -2.34
N LEU A 21 3.50 -5.32 -1.30
CA LEU A 21 3.16 -6.30 -0.27
C LEU A 21 1.89 -5.91 0.51
N THR A 22 1.72 -4.63 0.80
CA THR A 22 0.52 -4.11 1.46
C THR A 22 -0.68 -4.33 0.56
N THR A 23 -0.62 -3.92 -0.70
CA THR A 23 -1.70 -4.13 -1.70
C THR A 23 -2.09 -5.61 -1.87
N LEU A 24 -1.11 -6.52 -1.78
CA LEU A 24 -1.33 -7.96 -1.80
C LEU A 24 -1.97 -8.49 -0.52
N ALA A 25 -1.63 -7.92 0.64
CA ALA A 25 -2.11 -8.36 1.95
C ALA A 25 -3.43 -7.70 2.38
N THR A 26 -3.68 -6.47 1.93
CA THR A 26 -4.87 -5.69 2.22
C THR A 26 -5.91 -5.91 1.13
N GLY A 27 -6.97 -6.59 1.47
CA GLY A 27 -8.18 -6.63 0.67
C GLY A 27 -9.37 -6.81 1.59
N PHE A 28 -10.37 -5.97 1.38
CA PHE A 28 -11.66 -6.18 2.01
C PHE A 28 -12.38 -7.28 1.25
N TRP A 29 -12.97 -8.23 1.96
CA TRP A 29 -13.80 -9.26 1.34
C TRP A 29 -15.22 -8.71 1.21
N GLY A 30 -15.54 -8.20 0.02
CA GLY A 30 -16.90 -7.75 -0.30
C GLY A 30 -17.65 -8.88 -0.99
N LEU A 31 -18.73 -9.39 -0.38
CA LEU A 31 -19.69 -10.19 -1.14
C LEU A 31 -20.49 -9.25 -2.04
N ARG A 32 -20.45 -9.48 -3.35
CA ARG A 32 -21.38 -8.88 -4.30
C ARG A 32 -22.76 -9.51 -4.10
N ALA A 33 -23.80 -8.77 -4.49
CA ALA A 33 -25.18 -9.23 -4.45
C ALA A 33 -25.40 -10.53 -5.25
N ASP A 34 -24.56 -10.77 -6.25
CA ASP A 34 -24.61 -11.95 -7.13
C ASP A 34 -23.94 -13.19 -6.54
N GLY A 35 -23.36 -13.09 -5.33
CA GLY A 35 -22.69 -14.19 -4.63
C GLY A 35 -21.17 -14.26 -4.85
N ASP A 36 -20.62 -13.43 -5.72
CA ASP A 36 -19.18 -13.33 -5.97
C ASP A 36 -18.44 -12.57 -4.86
N ALA A 37 -17.14 -12.82 -4.75
CA ALA A 37 -16.27 -12.09 -3.85
C ALA A 37 -15.34 -11.14 -4.59
N GLU A 38 -15.34 -9.89 -4.16
CA GLU A 38 -14.30 -8.93 -4.51
C GLU A 38 -13.26 -8.84 -3.41
N TYR A 39 -12.00 -8.72 -3.81
CA TYR A 39 -10.84 -8.56 -2.97
C TYR A 39 -9.98 -7.41 -3.48
N GLY A 40 -9.58 -6.55 -2.55
CA GLY A 40 -8.73 -5.41 -2.80
C GLY A 40 -9.16 -4.22 -1.95
N PHE A 41 -8.24 -3.29 -1.74
CA PHE A 41 -8.54 -2.03 -1.07
C PHE A 41 -7.45 -1.02 -1.44
N PRO A 42 -7.83 0.22 -1.83
CA PRO A 42 -9.20 0.75 -1.94
C PRO A 42 -10.03 0.23 -3.12
N LEU A 43 -9.44 -0.35 -4.17
CA LEU A 43 -10.17 -0.84 -5.34
C LEU A 43 -10.20 -2.37 -5.40
N PRO A 44 -11.29 -3.00 -5.90
CA PRO A 44 -11.37 -4.45 -6.03
C PRO A 44 -10.54 -4.94 -7.23
N TRP A 45 -9.25 -5.19 -7.00
CA TRP A 45 -8.32 -5.62 -8.05
C TRP A 45 -8.39 -7.13 -8.35
N LYS A 46 -9.04 -7.92 -7.49
CA LYS A 46 -9.25 -9.35 -7.66
C LYS A 46 -10.72 -9.70 -7.44
N THR A 47 -11.31 -10.46 -8.35
CA THR A 47 -12.64 -11.05 -8.16
C THR A 47 -12.54 -12.55 -8.17
N ILE A 48 -13.28 -13.19 -7.27
CA ILE A 48 -13.41 -14.64 -7.15
C ILE A 48 -14.87 -14.95 -7.40
N GLU A 49 -15.13 -15.62 -8.52
CA GLU A 49 -16.46 -16.13 -8.85
C GLU A 49 -16.72 -17.43 -8.08
N PHE A 50 -17.92 -17.59 -7.55
CA PHE A 50 -18.33 -18.82 -6.86
C PHE A 50 -19.48 -19.49 -7.60
N LEU A 51 -19.30 -20.74 -8.02
CA LEU A 51 -20.43 -21.49 -8.58
C LEU A 51 -21.32 -22.03 -7.45
N PRO A 52 -22.64 -21.77 -7.50
CA PRO A 52 -23.59 -22.32 -6.54
C PRO A 52 -23.78 -23.84 -6.70
N VAL A 53 -23.37 -24.41 -7.84
CA VAL A 53 -23.67 -25.80 -8.23
C VAL A 53 -22.82 -26.84 -7.49
N CYS A 54 -21.67 -26.47 -6.92
CA CYS A 54 -20.75 -27.41 -6.27
C CYS A 54 -20.34 -26.98 -4.85
N ASN A 55 -21.27 -26.39 -4.08
CA ASN A 55 -21.02 -25.96 -2.70
C ASN A 55 -19.93 -24.87 -2.61
N MET A 56 -20.01 -23.85 -3.47
CA MET A 56 -19.06 -22.74 -3.59
C MET A 56 -17.63 -23.15 -3.98
N CYS A 57 -17.47 -23.98 -5.01
CA CYS A 57 -16.12 -24.13 -5.57
C CYS A 57 -15.65 -22.78 -6.14
N PRO A 58 -14.41 -22.37 -5.85
CA PRO A 58 -13.83 -21.19 -6.47
C PRO A 58 -13.65 -21.44 -7.98
N LEU A 59 -14.17 -20.51 -8.78
CA LEU A 59 -14.07 -20.50 -10.25
C LEU A 59 -12.91 -19.58 -10.70
N PRO A 60 -12.72 -19.26 -12.01
CA PRO A 60 -11.56 -18.50 -12.43
C PRO A 60 -11.53 -17.15 -11.73
N THR A 61 -10.33 -16.82 -11.25
CA THR A 61 -10.08 -15.52 -10.62
C THR A 61 -9.80 -14.50 -11.69
N SER A 62 -10.56 -13.40 -11.69
CA SER A 62 -10.30 -12.28 -12.59
C SER A 62 -9.44 -11.24 -11.87
N TYR A 63 -8.44 -10.72 -12.59
CA TYR A 63 -7.50 -9.74 -12.05
C TYR A 63 -7.59 -8.45 -12.85
N ASN A 64 -7.79 -7.34 -12.17
CA ASN A 64 -7.72 -6.01 -12.74
C ASN A 64 -6.37 -5.38 -12.39
N LEU A 65 -5.41 -5.52 -13.30
CA LEU A 65 -4.06 -5.00 -13.12
C LEU A 65 -4.04 -3.47 -12.93
N SER A 66 -4.95 -2.74 -13.58
CA SER A 66 -5.03 -1.28 -13.44
C SER A 66 -5.42 -0.88 -12.01
N PHE A 67 -6.38 -1.57 -11.41
CA PHE A 67 -6.77 -1.31 -10.01
C PHE A 67 -5.67 -1.72 -9.05
N PHE A 68 -4.96 -2.82 -9.30
CA PHE A 68 -3.81 -3.21 -8.51
C PHE A 68 -2.70 -2.13 -8.52
N ILE A 69 -2.38 -1.59 -9.70
CA ILE A 69 -1.36 -0.53 -9.83
C ILE A 69 -1.80 0.74 -9.11
N LEU A 70 -3.08 1.11 -9.19
CA LEU A 70 -3.61 2.28 -8.48
C LEU A 70 -3.55 2.12 -6.97
N ASP A 71 -3.91 0.95 -6.44
CA ASP A 71 -3.81 0.65 -5.01
C ASP A 71 -2.34 0.68 -4.54
N ALA A 72 -1.43 0.07 -5.29
CA ALA A 72 0.01 0.14 -5.00
C ALA A 72 0.54 1.58 -5.09
N ALA A 73 0.12 2.38 -6.07
CA ALA A 73 0.51 3.78 -6.14
C ALA A 73 -0.03 4.59 -4.95
N PHE A 74 -1.23 4.27 -4.47
CA PHE A 74 -1.83 4.90 -3.30
C PHE A 74 -1.02 4.63 -2.02
N TYR A 75 -0.66 3.37 -1.75
CA TYR A 75 0.15 3.01 -0.59
C TYR A 75 1.59 3.54 -0.69
N ASP A 76 2.16 3.58 -1.89
CA ASP A 76 3.49 4.16 -2.16
C ASP A 76 3.50 5.67 -1.84
N ALA A 77 2.47 6.39 -2.29
CA ALA A 77 2.29 7.81 -1.99
C ALA A 77 2.20 8.08 -0.47
N ILE A 78 1.44 7.25 0.27
CA ILE A 78 1.36 7.36 1.74
C ILE A 78 2.75 7.17 2.37
N GLY A 79 3.49 6.14 1.94
CA GLY A 79 4.83 5.85 2.44
C GLY A 79 5.79 7.03 2.23
N TYR A 80 5.79 7.62 1.03
CA TYR A 80 6.62 8.79 0.74
C TYR A 80 6.21 10.03 1.53
N VAL A 81 4.91 10.27 1.74
CA VAL A 81 4.42 11.38 2.56
C VAL A 81 4.91 11.25 4.01
N ILE A 82 4.89 10.05 4.59
CA ILE A 82 5.39 9.80 5.95
C ILE A 82 6.88 10.12 6.04
N VAL A 83 7.69 9.65 5.09
CA VAL A 83 9.13 9.93 5.06
C VAL A 83 9.41 11.43 4.88
N LEU A 84 8.63 12.12 4.03
CA LEU A 84 8.75 13.55 3.83
C LEU A 84 8.45 14.34 5.12
N ILE A 85 7.39 13.97 5.85
CA ILE A 85 7.03 14.61 7.12
C ILE A 85 8.12 14.33 8.17
N TYR A 86 8.58 13.09 8.27
CA TYR A 86 9.63 12.68 9.21
C TYR A 86 10.93 13.47 8.99
N THR A 87 11.41 13.52 7.74
CA THR A 87 12.63 14.25 7.38
C THR A 87 12.51 15.74 7.67
N ARG A 88 11.36 16.37 7.35
CA ARG A 88 11.09 17.78 7.68
C ARG A 88 11.11 18.05 9.19
N ARG A 89 10.52 17.17 10.00
CA ARG A 89 10.53 17.32 11.47
C ARG A 89 11.93 17.20 12.06
N VAL A 90 12.71 16.21 11.62
CA VAL A 90 14.10 16.02 12.07
C VAL A 90 14.99 17.21 11.69
N LEU A 91 14.78 17.80 10.51
CA LEU A 91 15.51 18.99 10.08
C LEU A 91 15.15 20.22 10.92
N LYS A 92 13.86 20.47 11.19
CA LYS A 92 13.41 21.58 12.05
C LYS A 92 14.00 21.49 13.47
N GLN A 93 14.03 20.31 14.08
CA GLN A 93 14.62 20.12 15.41
C GLN A 93 16.13 20.43 15.44
N LYS A 94 16.87 20.09 14.38
CA LYS A 94 18.30 20.44 14.27
C LYS A 94 18.56 21.94 14.09
N GLY A 95 17.67 22.64 13.38
CA GLY A 95 17.76 24.09 13.22
C GLY A 95 17.53 24.83 14.54
N SER A 96 16.48 24.44 15.28
CA SER A 96 16.14 25.04 16.58
C SER A 96 17.19 24.78 17.66
N SER A 97 17.88 23.63 17.62
CA SER A 97 18.98 23.34 18.55
C SER A 97 20.30 24.07 18.23
N ARG A 98 20.38 24.80 17.10
CA ARG A 98 21.58 25.54 16.67
C ARG A 98 21.46 27.06 16.80
N GLU A 99 20.33 27.61 17.24
CA GLU A 99 20.30 29.01 17.65
C GLU A 99 20.95 29.13 19.05
N PRO A 100 22.11 29.79 19.18
CA PRO A 100 22.60 30.20 20.48
C PRO A 100 21.72 31.34 21.00
N LYS A 101 21.38 31.26 22.29
CA LYS A 101 20.68 32.29 23.04
C LYS A 101 21.59 33.49 23.30
#